data_AF-A0A2M7XQN7-F1
#
_entry.id   AF-A0A2M7XQN7-F1
#
_cell.length_a   1.000
_cell.length_b   1.000
_cell.length_c   1.000
_cell.angle_alpha   90.00
_cell.angle_beta   90.00
_cell.angle_gamma   90.00
#
_symmetry.space_group_name_H-M   'P 1'
#
loop_
_entity.id
_entity.type
_entity.pdbx_description
1 polymer ?
#
loop_
_entity_poly.entity_id
_entity_poly.type
_entity_poly.pdbx_seq_one_letter_code
_entity_poly.pdbx_strand_id
1 'polypeptide(L)'
;MTIEVDLNLVDKYSKPGPRYTSYPTAPHFSENVGLADWERIIASNNETAERDLSLYFHIPYCDTLCYFCGCTTVITRNKDKIEEYLGYLFKELDLFKSRIHPGRKVVQQAFGGGTPTYLSPEQIRRLGNKILETFHFDKNAEVACEMDPRGLTKDHIQALKDVGFNRGSVGVQDFDPAVQKAVNRINPQQMIEEIVGWTREIGFQSLNLDLIYGLPLQTRASFEKTLNAVLALNPDRLAVFNYAHVPWMKPHQKLINEADLPTSEEKLQMLKMIIETLTSSGYVYIGMDHFAKVDDELTIAQHEKTLQRNFQGYSTKAGADIYAFGMSSISQLEDIYAQNTKVVPEYYKMVDAGKLPVEKGYLLTEEDKLRRSVIMRMMCDLELDYAKLSKNLQVDFKTHFEKELNNLDEFVADGLMVLDDNKLTVTNKGRLFIRNIAMTFDAYLGQGEGRFSKTI
;
A
#
# COMPACT_ATOMS: atom_id res chain seq x y z
N MET A 1 -17.51 -11.74 12.44
CA MET A 1 -17.41 -10.51 13.26
C MET A 1 -18.62 -9.66 12.95
N THR A 2 -19.40 -9.23 13.95
CA THR A 2 -20.53 -8.31 13.73
C THR A 2 -20.08 -6.90 14.08
N ILE A 3 -20.38 -5.93 13.22
CA ILE A 3 -19.97 -4.54 13.43
C ILE A 3 -21.20 -3.68 13.73
N GLU A 4 -21.21 -3.09 14.92
CA GLU A 4 -22.17 -2.06 15.32
C GLU A 4 -21.56 -0.67 15.13
N VAL A 5 -21.80 -0.07 13.97
CA VAL A 5 -21.46 1.34 13.69
C VAL A 5 -22.69 2.04 13.12
N ASP A 6 -22.98 3.22 13.65
CA ASP A 6 -24.02 4.11 13.17
C ASP A 6 -23.43 5.31 12.40
N LEU A 7 -24.31 6.05 11.73
CA LEU A 7 -23.94 7.22 10.93
C LEU A 7 -23.41 8.38 11.78
N ASN A 8 -23.85 8.52 13.04
CA ASN A 8 -23.43 9.62 13.89
C ASN A 8 -21.92 9.56 14.13
N LEU A 9 -21.37 8.37 14.35
CA LEU A 9 -19.93 8.19 14.49
C LEU A 9 -19.17 8.44 13.19
N VAL A 10 -19.73 8.00 12.05
CA VAL A 10 -19.14 8.30 10.74
C VAL A 10 -19.09 9.80 10.51
N ASP A 11 -20.18 10.52 10.75
CA ASP A 11 -20.23 11.98 10.59
C ASP A 11 -19.28 12.70 11.54
N LYS A 12 -19.15 12.22 12.78
CA LYS A 12 -18.24 12.76 13.79
C LYS A 12 -16.76 12.61 13.40
N TYR A 13 -16.38 11.46 12.84
CA TYR A 13 -14.98 11.11 12.60
C TYR A 13 -14.55 11.13 11.13
N SER A 14 -15.44 11.25 10.15
CA SER A 14 -15.11 11.37 8.72
C SER A 14 -14.52 12.74 8.39
N LYS A 15 -13.30 12.95 8.87
CA LYS A 15 -12.50 14.18 8.74
C LYS A 15 -11.33 13.93 7.79
N PRO A 16 -10.77 14.97 7.16
CA PRO A 16 -9.52 14.85 6.42
C PRO A 16 -8.41 14.31 7.32
N GLY A 17 -7.76 13.23 6.91
CA GLY A 17 -6.66 12.64 7.67
C GLY A 17 -5.77 11.75 6.80
N PRO A 18 -4.50 11.57 7.20
CA PRO A 18 -3.57 10.77 6.42
C PRO A 18 -3.96 9.29 6.43
N ARG A 19 -3.50 8.57 5.40
CA ARG A 19 -3.61 7.10 5.35
C ARG A 19 -2.55 6.38 6.18
N TYR A 20 -1.58 7.12 6.72
CA TYR A 20 -0.40 6.61 7.40
C TYR A 20 0.28 5.49 6.60
N THR A 21 0.52 5.75 5.31
CA THR A 21 1.42 4.90 4.51
C THR A 21 2.86 4.96 5.03
N SER A 22 3.21 6.08 5.65
CA SER A 22 4.42 6.34 6.42
C SER A 22 4.10 7.36 7.52
N TYR A 23 5.03 7.51 8.46
CA TYR A 23 5.07 8.64 9.37
C TYR A 23 6.53 9.13 9.51
N PRO A 24 6.84 10.42 9.28
CA PRO A 24 5.92 11.45 8.79
C PRO A 24 5.39 11.15 7.39
N THR A 25 4.31 11.84 7.03
CA THR A 25 3.61 11.58 5.76
C THR A 25 4.28 12.31 4.59
N ALA A 26 4.10 11.81 3.37
CA ALA A 26 4.73 12.36 2.15
C ALA A 26 4.54 13.88 1.89
N PRO A 27 3.43 14.54 2.31
CA PRO A 27 3.32 15.99 2.27
C PRO A 27 4.42 16.76 3.02
N HIS A 28 5.09 16.15 3.99
CA HIS A 28 6.22 16.77 4.69
C HIS A 28 7.55 16.63 3.96
N PHE A 29 7.62 15.86 2.88
CA PHE A 29 8.86 15.70 2.11
C PHE A 29 9.19 17.02 1.41
N SER A 30 10.45 17.43 1.47
CA SER A 30 10.93 18.70 0.93
C SER A 30 12.22 18.52 0.13
N GLU A 31 12.50 19.46 -0.77
CA GLU A 31 13.74 19.50 -1.57
C GLU A 31 14.98 19.83 -0.72
N ASN A 32 14.79 20.27 0.53
CA ASN A 32 15.88 20.47 1.49
C ASN A 32 16.58 19.15 1.88
N VAL A 33 15.87 18.03 1.74
CA VAL A 33 16.44 16.69 1.88
C VAL A 33 16.48 16.09 0.49
N GLY A 34 17.68 16.03 -0.10
CA GLY A 34 17.86 15.71 -1.51
C GLY A 34 18.86 14.59 -1.76
N LEU A 35 19.43 14.58 -2.97
CA LEU A 35 20.38 13.57 -3.40
C LEU A 35 21.59 13.42 -2.46
N ALA A 36 22.16 14.51 -1.96
CA ALA A 36 23.35 14.46 -1.11
C ALA A 36 23.07 13.73 0.23
N ASP A 37 21.93 13.99 0.85
CA ASP A 37 21.51 13.27 2.06
C ASP A 37 21.25 11.81 1.78
N TRP A 38 20.58 11.52 0.66
CA TRP A 38 20.31 10.16 0.24
C TRP A 38 21.60 9.36 0.03
N GLU A 39 22.57 9.90 -0.71
CA GLU A 39 23.85 9.22 -0.94
C GLU A 39 24.64 9.01 0.36
N ARG A 40 24.65 10.00 1.26
CA ARG A 40 25.27 9.88 2.58
C ARG A 40 24.66 8.75 3.40
N ILE A 41 23.32 8.69 3.48
CA ILE A 41 22.62 7.67 4.25
C ILE A 41 22.73 6.29 3.60
N ILE A 42 22.69 6.18 2.27
CA ILE A 42 22.95 4.89 1.58
C ILE A 42 24.34 4.37 1.94
N ALA A 43 25.37 5.23 1.90
CA ALA A 43 26.73 4.84 2.19
C ALA A 43 26.85 4.28 3.62
N SER A 44 26.35 5.00 4.63
CA SER A 44 26.41 4.53 6.03
C SER A 44 25.55 3.28 6.25
N ASN A 45 24.35 3.23 5.67
CA ASN A 45 23.43 2.09 5.80
C ASN A 45 23.94 0.80 5.12
N ASN A 46 24.98 0.90 4.30
CA ASN A 46 25.60 -0.25 3.63
C ASN A 46 27.04 -0.49 4.11
N GLU A 47 27.44 0.07 5.25
CA GLU A 47 28.67 -0.34 5.94
C GLU A 47 28.55 -1.73 6.58
N THR A 48 27.32 -2.14 6.91
CA THR A 48 27.01 -3.45 7.52
C THR A 48 25.94 -4.21 6.72
N ALA A 49 25.73 -5.47 7.10
CA ALA A 49 24.69 -6.34 6.55
C ALA A 49 23.54 -6.61 7.54
N GLU A 50 23.29 -5.72 8.50
CA GLU A 50 22.36 -5.97 9.60
C GLU A 50 20.89 -5.97 9.17
N ARG A 51 20.54 -5.19 8.13
CA ARG A 51 19.17 -5.01 7.67
C ARG A 51 19.01 -5.58 6.27
N ASP A 52 18.02 -6.44 6.07
CA ASP A 52 17.69 -6.95 4.74
C ASP A 52 17.02 -5.87 3.86
N LEU A 53 16.81 -6.22 2.58
CA LEU A 53 16.27 -5.33 1.56
C LEU A 53 14.84 -5.70 1.19
N SER A 54 14.01 -4.68 1.04
CA SER A 54 12.73 -4.72 0.35
C SER A 54 12.82 -3.86 -0.90
N LEU A 55 12.60 -4.43 -2.07
CA LEU A 55 12.69 -3.69 -3.33
C LEU A 55 11.30 -3.29 -3.83
N TYR A 56 11.16 -2.07 -4.35
CA TYR A 56 9.95 -1.65 -5.05
C TYR A 56 10.29 -1.09 -6.43
N PHE A 57 9.52 -1.49 -7.44
CA PHE A 57 9.68 -1.00 -8.80
C PHE A 57 8.39 -0.36 -9.28
N HIS A 58 8.46 0.94 -9.59
CA HIS A 58 7.32 1.66 -10.14
C HIS A 58 7.31 1.56 -11.67
N ILE A 59 6.33 0.84 -12.20
CA ILE A 59 6.05 0.75 -13.63
C ILE A 59 4.82 1.63 -13.92
N PRO A 60 5.01 2.88 -14.39
CA PRO A 60 3.93 3.87 -14.36
C PRO A 60 2.89 3.68 -15.48
N TYR A 61 3.15 2.82 -16.45
CA TYR A 61 2.35 2.81 -17.67
C TYR A 61 1.06 2.02 -17.54
N CYS A 62 -0.02 2.59 -18.08
CA CYS A 62 -1.29 1.90 -18.27
C CYS A 62 -1.76 2.08 -19.71
N ASP A 63 -2.45 1.08 -20.26
CA ASP A 63 -3.08 1.18 -21.57
C ASP A 63 -4.25 2.19 -21.60
N THR A 64 -5.09 2.10 -20.57
CA THR A 64 -6.38 2.78 -20.49
C THR A 64 -6.55 3.49 -19.15
N LEU A 65 -7.06 4.73 -19.21
CA LEU A 65 -7.35 5.55 -18.04
C LEU A 65 -8.60 5.07 -17.30
N CYS A 66 -8.44 4.50 -16.10
CA CYS A 66 -9.56 4.20 -15.22
C CYS A 66 -9.97 5.48 -14.48
N TYR A 67 -11.24 5.87 -14.53
CA TYR A 67 -11.67 7.18 -14.04
C TYR A 67 -11.55 7.32 -12.53
N PHE A 68 -11.61 6.22 -11.77
CA PHE A 68 -11.43 6.23 -10.31
C PHE A 68 -9.96 6.39 -9.88
N CYS A 69 -8.98 6.13 -10.75
CA CYS A 69 -7.61 5.84 -10.35
C CYS A 69 -6.93 7.01 -9.62
N GLY A 70 -6.39 6.74 -8.43
CA GLY A 70 -5.61 7.70 -7.63
C GLY A 70 -4.10 7.57 -7.77
N CYS A 71 -3.61 6.54 -8.47
CA CYS A 71 -2.19 6.22 -8.57
C CYS A 71 -1.41 7.25 -9.41
N THR A 72 -0.08 7.24 -9.30
CA THR A 72 0.80 7.94 -10.25
C THR A 72 0.93 7.04 -11.48
N THR A 73 0.43 7.50 -12.63
CA THR A 73 0.38 6.69 -13.86
C THR A 73 0.64 7.55 -15.09
N VAL A 74 1.13 6.92 -16.16
CA VAL A 74 1.27 7.49 -17.50
C VAL A 74 0.43 6.66 -18.47
N ILE A 75 -0.63 7.25 -19.01
CA ILE A 75 -1.51 6.57 -19.97
C ILE A 75 -0.91 6.67 -21.37
N THR A 76 -0.62 5.54 -21.99
CA THR A 76 -0.03 5.50 -23.34
C THR A 76 -0.32 4.16 -24.02
N ARG A 77 -0.56 4.22 -25.33
CA ARG A 77 -0.56 3.04 -26.22
C ARG A 77 0.74 2.87 -27.00
N ASN A 78 1.63 3.86 -26.92
CA ASN A 78 2.94 3.79 -27.54
C ASN A 78 3.86 2.90 -26.68
N LYS A 79 4.14 1.69 -27.18
CA LYS A 79 5.00 0.70 -26.53
C LYS A 79 6.48 1.11 -26.51
N ASP A 80 6.93 1.97 -27.42
CA ASP A 80 8.32 2.45 -27.46
C ASP A 80 8.67 3.25 -26.20
N LYS A 81 7.70 3.98 -25.63
CA LYS A 81 7.89 4.71 -24.37
C LYS A 81 8.17 3.77 -23.19
N ILE A 82 7.64 2.55 -23.22
CA ILE A 82 7.87 1.55 -22.18
C ILE A 82 9.28 1.00 -22.31
N GLU A 83 9.71 0.69 -23.53
CA GLU A 83 11.06 0.21 -23.80
C GLU A 83 12.11 1.26 -23.41
N GLU A 84 11.88 2.53 -23.77
CA GLU A 84 12.73 3.66 -23.35
C GLU A 84 12.84 3.71 -21.81
N TYR A 85 11.72 3.65 -21.11
CA TYR A 85 11.70 3.69 -19.65
C TYR A 85 12.45 2.52 -19.01
N LEU A 86 12.31 1.30 -19.54
CA LEU A 86 13.06 0.14 -19.07
C LEU A 86 14.57 0.34 -19.26
N GLY A 87 14.99 0.96 -20.36
CA GLY A 87 16.38 1.35 -20.56
C GLY A 87 16.90 2.26 -19.43
N TYR A 88 16.12 3.26 -19.02
CA TYR A 88 16.49 4.13 -17.89
C TYR A 88 16.41 3.43 -16.54
N LEU A 89 15.45 2.53 -16.34
CA LEU A 89 15.38 1.71 -15.13
C LEU A 89 16.60 0.78 -15.00
N PHE A 90 17.09 0.22 -16.10
CA PHE A 90 18.32 -0.57 -16.10
C PHE A 90 19.55 0.29 -15.76
N LYS A 91 19.64 1.51 -16.30
CA LYS A 91 20.68 2.48 -15.94
C LYS A 91 20.61 2.85 -14.45
N GLU A 92 19.42 3.08 -13.90
CA GLU A 92 19.26 3.36 -12.46
C GLU A 92 19.74 2.18 -11.61
N LEU A 93 19.39 0.94 -11.99
CA LEU A 93 19.88 -0.27 -11.32
C LEU A 93 21.42 -0.37 -11.36
N ASP A 94 22.04 -0.01 -12.49
CA ASP A 94 23.51 0.01 -12.61
C ASP A 94 24.16 1.00 -11.64
N LEU A 95 23.50 2.12 -11.30
CA LEU A 95 24.01 3.09 -10.31
C LEU A 95 24.02 2.52 -8.88
N PHE A 96 23.25 1.46 -8.60
CA PHE A 96 23.15 0.83 -7.28
C PHE A 96 24.05 -0.39 -7.09
N LYS A 97 24.55 -1.01 -8.17
CA LYS A 97 25.30 -2.26 -8.12
C LYS A 97 26.49 -2.25 -7.15
N SER A 98 27.17 -1.11 -7.00
CA SER A 98 28.32 -0.94 -6.09
C SER A 98 27.98 -0.27 -4.76
N ARG A 99 26.71 0.11 -4.54
CA ARG A 99 26.26 0.87 -3.36
C ARG A 99 25.62 -0.01 -2.30
N ILE A 100 25.25 -1.23 -2.64
CA ILE A 100 24.61 -2.18 -1.73
C ILE A 100 25.65 -3.14 -1.17
N HIS A 101 25.62 -3.32 0.15
CA HIS A 101 26.51 -4.26 0.81
C HIS A 101 26.23 -5.70 0.33
N PRO A 102 27.25 -6.46 -0.11
CA PRO A 102 27.05 -7.78 -0.75
C PRO A 102 26.45 -8.84 0.18
N GLY A 103 26.56 -8.65 1.50
CA GLY A 103 25.96 -9.53 2.50
C GLY A 103 24.46 -9.30 2.74
N ARG A 104 23.86 -8.22 2.23
CA ARG A 104 22.44 -7.92 2.42
C ARG A 104 21.59 -8.72 1.44
N LYS A 105 20.49 -9.29 1.93
CA LYS A 105 19.59 -10.10 1.12
C LYS A 105 18.31 -9.36 0.81
N VAL A 106 17.77 -9.59 -0.38
CA VAL A 106 16.40 -9.20 -0.72
C VAL A 106 15.44 -10.22 -0.13
N VAL A 107 14.63 -9.79 0.83
CA VAL A 107 13.59 -10.61 1.47
C VAL A 107 12.18 -10.26 0.97
N GLN A 108 12.04 -9.12 0.30
CA GLN A 108 10.78 -8.67 -0.29
C GLN A 108 11.04 -7.91 -1.60
N GLN A 109 10.18 -8.09 -2.59
CA GLN A 109 10.12 -7.29 -3.82
C GLN A 109 8.67 -7.08 -4.22
N ALA A 110 8.34 -5.88 -4.70
CA ALA A 110 7.06 -5.59 -5.31
C ALA A 110 7.20 -4.82 -6.62
N PHE A 111 6.48 -5.26 -7.64
CA PHE A 111 6.17 -4.45 -8.82
C PHE A 111 4.80 -3.82 -8.63
N GLY A 112 4.72 -2.49 -8.78
CA GLY A 112 3.45 -1.76 -8.73
C GLY A 112 3.47 -0.49 -9.57
N GLY A 113 2.47 0.36 -9.37
CA GLY A 113 2.43 1.72 -9.93
C GLY A 113 1.22 1.95 -10.83
N GLY A 114 1.45 1.94 -12.14
CA GLY A 114 0.39 1.90 -13.13
C GLY A 114 -0.06 0.46 -13.37
N THR A 115 0.62 -0.21 -14.29
CA THR A 115 0.32 -1.61 -14.61
C THR A 115 1.63 -2.33 -14.96
N PRO A 116 2.28 -3.01 -13.99
CA PRO A 116 3.47 -3.81 -14.26
C PRO A 116 3.28 -4.83 -15.38
N THR A 117 2.09 -5.43 -15.48
CA THR A 117 1.74 -6.37 -16.54
C THR A 117 1.41 -5.72 -17.89
N TYR A 118 1.62 -4.40 -18.04
CA TYR A 118 1.62 -3.76 -19.36
C TYR A 118 2.94 -3.97 -20.11
N LEU A 119 3.98 -4.35 -19.38
CA LEU A 119 5.21 -4.92 -19.93
C LEU A 119 4.88 -6.24 -20.64
N SER A 120 5.53 -6.48 -21.79
CA SER A 120 5.42 -7.78 -22.45
C SER A 120 6.08 -8.89 -21.60
N PRO A 121 5.77 -10.17 -21.85
CA PRO A 121 6.44 -11.28 -21.16
C PRO A 121 7.97 -11.24 -21.29
N GLU A 122 8.49 -10.83 -22.45
CA GLU A 122 9.93 -10.65 -22.67
C GLU A 122 10.51 -9.52 -21.81
N GLN A 123 9.82 -8.38 -21.75
CA GLN A 123 10.23 -7.23 -20.93
C GLN A 123 10.24 -7.57 -19.44
N ILE A 124 9.24 -8.33 -18.96
CA ILE A 124 9.20 -8.85 -17.59
C ILE A 124 10.44 -9.70 -17.30
N ARG A 125 10.79 -10.62 -18.20
CA ARG A 125 11.99 -11.46 -18.05
C ARG A 125 13.27 -10.64 -18.02
N ARG A 126 13.42 -9.69 -18.95
CA ARG A 126 14.60 -8.80 -19.02
C ARG A 126 14.77 -8.00 -17.74
N LEU A 127 13.71 -7.38 -17.24
CA LEU A 127 13.76 -6.62 -15.99
C LEU A 127 14.04 -7.52 -14.78
N GLY A 128 13.32 -8.64 -14.66
CA GLY A 128 13.54 -9.59 -13.56
C GLY A 128 14.97 -10.12 -13.53
N ASN A 129 15.52 -10.53 -14.67
CA ASN A 129 16.92 -10.98 -14.77
C ASN A 129 17.91 -9.88 -14.39
N LYS A 130 17.70 -8.65 -14.86
CA LYS A 130 18.55 -7.51 -14.47
C LYS A 130 18.55 -7.29 -12.96
N ILE A 131 17.39 -7.44 -12.31
CA ILE A 131 17.27 -7.29 -10.86
C ILE A 131 18.00 -8.43 -10.13
N LEU A 132 17.82 -9.68 -10.57
CA LEU A 132 18.51 -10.85 -10.02
C LEU A 132 20.04 -10.79 -10.20
N GLU A 133 20.52 -10.13 -11.26
CA GLU A 133 21.95 -9.85 -11.46
C GLU A 133 22.50 -8.75 -10.55
N THR A 134 21.61 -7.85 -10.08
CA THR A 134 22.00 -6.67 -9.30
C THR A 134 21.96 -6.93 -7.79
N PHE A 135 21.02 -7.78 -7.31
CA PHE A 135 20.82 -8.02 -5.89
C PHE A 135 20.85 -9.52 -5.55
N HIS A 136 21.29 -9.83 -4.33
CA HIS A 136 21.24 -11.18 -3.78
C HIS A 136 19.90 -11.44 -3.11
N PHE A 137 19.12 -12.41 -3.60
CA PHE A 137 17.81 -12.76 -3.04
C PHE A 137 17.89 -13.86 -1.99
N ASP A 138 17.11 -13.72 -0.93
CA ASP A 138 16.81 -14.84 -0.06
C ASP A 138 15.95 -15.87 -0.80
N LYS A 139 16.18 -17.16 -0.53
CA LYS A 139 15.45 -18.27 -1.16
C LYS A 139 13.94 -18.23 -0.91
N ASN A 140 13.52 -17.58 0.19
CA ASN A 140 12.13 -17.46 0.61
C ASN A 140 11.63 -16.01 0.47
N ALA A 141 12.26 -15.20 -0.39
CA ALA A 141 11.82 -13.82 -0.61
C ALA A 141 10.37 -13.76 -1.08
N GLU A 142 9.62 -12.78 -0.55
CA GLU A 142 8.27 -12.47 -1.01
C GLU A 142 8.36 -11.59 -2.25
N VAL A 143 7.92 -12.09 -3.41
CA VAL A 143 8.07 -11.37 -4.70
C VAL A 143 6.70 -11.23 -5.34
N ALA A 144 6.15 -10.01 -5.29
CA ALA A 144 4.76 -9.71 -5.63
C ALA A 144 4.61 -8.80 -6.86
N CYS A 145 3.58 -9.04 -7.67
CA CYS A 145 3.24 -8.21 -8.83
C CYS A 145 1.78 -7.76 -8.79
N GLU A 146 1.54 -6.46 -8.97
CA GLU A 146 0.22 -5.92 -9.32
C GLU A 146 -0.10 -6.20 -10.80
N MET A 147 -1.32 -6.66 -11.07
CA MET A 147 -1.75 -7.12 -12.40
C MET A 147 -3.08 -6.46 -12.78
N ASP A 148 -3.10 -5.80 -13.93
CA ASP A 148 -4.35 -5.50 -14.62
C ASP A 148 -4.76 -6.73 -15.42
N PRO A 149 -6.00 -7.21 -15.26
CA PRO A 149 -6.46 -8.38 -16.01
C PRO A 149 -6.57 -8.13 -17.52
N ARG A 150 -6.73 -6.88 -17.95
CA ARG A 150 -6.96 -6.54 -19.36
C ARG A 150 -5.65 -6.68 -20.14
N GLY A 151 -5.66 -7.61 -21.09
CA GLY A 151 -4.49 -7.92 -21.92
C GLY A 151 -3.47 -8.85 -21.26
N LEU A 152 -3.76 -9.34 -20.05
CA LEU A 152 -2.95 -10.35 -19.39
C LEU A 152 -3.13 -11.70 -20.08
N THR A 153 -2.04 -12.43 -20.29
CA THR A 153 -2.05 -13.78 -20.85
C THR A 153 -1.34 -14.74 -19.92
N LYS A 154 -1.54 -16.05 -20.10
CA LYS A 154 -0.81 -17.08 -19.35
C LYS A 154 0.71 -16.91 -19.42
N ASP A 155 1.23 -16.45 -20.56
CA ASP A 155 2.67 -16.19 -20.75
C ASP A 155 3.19 -15.05 -19.87
N HIS A 156 2.36 -14.05 -19.52
CA HIS A 156 2.76 -13.01 -18.57
C HIS A 156 2.94 -13.60 -17.17
N ILE A 157 2.02 -14.47 -16.73
CA ILE A 157 2.10 -15.15 -15.43
C ILE A 157 3.33 -16.06 -15.39
N GLN A 158 3.60 -16.79 -16.49
CA GLN A 158 4.79 -17.63 -16.60
C GLN A 158 6.07 -16.77 -16.58
N ALA A 159 6.11 -15.65 -17.29
CA ALA A 159 7.25 -14.75 -17.29
C ALA A 159 7.56 -14.18 -15.90
N LEU A 160 6.53 -13.83 -15.13
CA LEU A 160 6.67 -13.44 -13.73
C LEU A 160 7.26 -14.59 -12.90
N LYS A 161 6.69 -15.80 -13.03
CA LYS A 161 7.17 -16.98 -12.28
C LYS A 161 8.64 -17.28 -12.55
N ASP A 162 9.06 -17.17 -13.81
CA ASP A 162 10.42 -17.50 -14.25
C ASP A 162 11.49 -16.55 -13.71
N VAL A 163 11.09 -15.34 -13.28
CA VAL A 163 11.98 -14.39 -12.59
C VAL A 163 11.68 -14.26 -11.10
N GLY A 164 11.06 -15.29 -10.52
CA GLY A 164 10.96 -15.48 -9.07
C GLY A 164 9.69 -14.93 -8.41
N PHE A 165 8.74 -14.38 -9.17
CA PHE A 165 7.47 -13.95 -8.58
C PHE A 165 6.68 -15.15 -8.04
N ASN A 166 6.15 -14.98 -6.83
CA ASN A 166 5.40 -16.00 -6.11
C ASN A 166 4.08 -15.46 -5.52
N ARG A 167 3.83 -14.15 -5.61
CA ARG A 167 2.60 -13.51 -5.13
C ARG A 167 2.00 -12.59 -6.20
N GLY A 168 0.68 -12.52 -6.26
CA GLY A 168 -0.04 -11.72 -7.24
C GLY A 168 -1.14 -10.87 -6.62
N SER A 169 -1.37 -9.67 -7.15
CA SER A 169 -2.53 -8.84 -6.84
C SER A 169 -3.26 -8.47 -8.12
N VAL A 170 -4.51 -8.89 -8.27
CA VAL A 170 -5.30 -8.63 -9.49
C VAL A 170 -6.33 -7.55 -9.23
N GLY A 171 -6.28 -6.50 -10.04
CA GLY A 171 -7.24 -5.40 -9.97
C GLY A 171 -8.60 -5.75 -10.56
N VAL A 172 -9.54 -6.22 -9.73
CA VAL A 172 -10.92 -6.55 -10.14
C VAL A 172 -11.83 -5.33 -10.07
N GLN A 173 -11.80 -4.62 -8.94
CA GLN A 173 -12.58 -3.45 -8.56
C GLN A 173 -14.08 -3.75 -8.37
N ASP A 174 -14.77 -4.20 -9.42
CA ASP A 174 -16.18 -4.57 -9.41
C ASP A 174 -16.50 -5.52 -10.59
N PHE A 175 -17.48 -6.41 -10.43
CA PHE A 175 -18.02 -7.25 -11.50
C PHE A 175 -19.28 -6.68 -12.17
N ASP A 176 -19.91 -5.65 -11.59
CA ASP A 176 -21.10 -5.03 -12.17
C ASP A 176 -20.74 -4.29 -13.48
N PRO A 177 -21.28 -4.70 -14.65
CA PRO A 177 -20.96 -4.07 -15.93
C PRO A 177 -21.33 -2.58 -16.00
N ALA A 178 -22.35 -2.14 -15.26
CA ALA A 178 -22.74 -0.73 -15.22
C ALA A 178 -21.69 0.11 -14.48
N VAL A 179 -21.18 -0.39 -13.35
CA VAL A 179 -20.10 0.23 -12.58
C VAL A 179 -18.82 0.25 -13.42
N GLN A 180 -18.44 -0.87 -14.03
CA GLN A 180 -17.29 -0.99 -14.92
C GLN A 180 -17.31 0.04 -16.05
N LYS A 181 -18.47 0.22 -16.69
CA LYS A 181 -18.67 1.23 -17.74
C LYS A 181 -18.54 2.65 -17.19
N ALA A 182 -19.17 2.94 -16.05
CA ALA A 182 -19.14 4.26 -15.43
C ALA A 182 -17.73 4.72 -15.02
N VAL A 183 -16.80 3.77 -14.80
CA VAL A 183 -15.41 4.07 -14.43
C VAL A 183 -14.37 3.75 -15.51
N ASN A 184 -14.82 3.41 -16.73
CA ASN A 184 -13.97 3.07 -17.87
C ASN A 184 -12.98 1.91 -17.61
N ARG A 185 -13.48 0.85 -16.97
CA ARG A 185 -12.73 -0.38 -16.67
C ARG A 185 -13.58 -1.60 -16.97
N ILE A 186 -13.71 -1.97 -18.24
CA ILE A 186 -14.40 -3.19 -18.65
C ILE A 186 -13.46 -4.39 -18.45
N ASN A 187 -13.78 -5.26 -17.49
CA ASN A 187 -13.08 -6.49 -17.16
C ASN A 187 -14.09 -7.56 -16.74
N PRO A 188 -14.70 -8.27 -17.72
CA PRO A 188 -15.72 -9.28 -17.44
C PRO A 188 -15.21 -10.37 -16.47
N GLN A 189 -16.12 -10.93 -15.67
CA GLN A 189 -15.77 -11.92 -14.64
C GLN A 189 -14.94 -13.10 -15.16
N GLN A 190 -15.27 -13.63 -16.35
CA GLN A 190 -14.54 -14.73 -16.99
C GLN A 190 -13.04 -14.44 -17.14
N MET A 191 -12.67 -13.20 -17.43
CA MET A 191 -11.26 -12.79 -17.55
C MET A 191 -10.50 -12.97 -16.23
N ILE A 192 -11.16 -12.66 -15.10
CA ILE A 192 -10.58 -12.85 -13.77
C ILE A 192 -10.48 -14.34 -13.43
N GLU A 193 -11.52 -15.12 -13.75
CA GLU A 193 -11.52 -16.57 -13.56
C GLU A 193 -10.35 -17.25 -14.27
N GLU A 194 -10.09 -16.88 -15.53
CA GLU A 194 -8.96 -17.38 -16.32
C GLU A 194 -7.62 -17.04 -15.66
N ILE A 195 -7.43 -15.80 -15.22
CA ILE A 195 -6.18 -15.35 -14.58
C ILE A 195 -5.96 -16.05 -13.25
N VAL A 196 -7.00 -16.19 -12.42
CA VAL A 196 -6.95 -16.95 -11.16
C VAL A 196 -6.57 -18.41 -11.45
N GLY A 197 -7.16 -19.00 -12.50
CA GLY A 197 -6.84 -20.34 -12.97
C GLY A 197 -5.36 -20.50 -13.36
N TRP A 198 -4.84 -19.63 -14.23
CA TRP A 198 -3.44 -19.66 -14.66
C TRP A 198 -2.48 -19.45 -13.49
N THR A 199 -2.79 -18.51 -12.60
CA THR A 199 -1.95 -18.17 -11.44
C THR A 199 -1.80 -19.35 -10.48
N ARG A 200 -2.90 -20.10 -10.25
CA ARG A 200 -2.89 -21.34 -9.47
C ARG A 200 -2.15 -22.46 -10.17
N GLU A 201 -2.42 -22.67 -11.46
CA GLU A 201 -1.78 -23.72 -12.26
C GLU A 201 -0.25 -23.57 -12.29
N ILE A 202 0.25 -22.33 -12.43
CA ILE A 202 1.68 -21.99 -12.47
C ILE A 202 2.32 -22.03 -11.07
N GLY A 203 1.51 -22.09 -10.00
CA GLY A 203 2.00 -22.26 -8.63
C GLY A 203 2.47 -20.97 -7.97
N PHE A 204 1.70 -19.88 -8.11
CA PHE A 204 1.80 -18.76 -7.18
C PHE A 204 1.30 -19.19 -5.79
N GLN A 205 1.92 -18.68 -4.74
CA GLN A 205 1.65 -19.05 -3.36
C GLN A 205 0.50 -18.27 -2.74
N SER A 206 0.30 -17.02 -3.18
CA SER A 206 -0.75 -16.15 -2.63
C SER A 206 -1.30 -15.24 -3.74
N LEU A 207 -2.63 -15.19 -3.82
CA LEU A 207 -3.35 -14.30 -4.72
C LEU A 207 -4.24 -13.34 -3.92
N ASN A 208 -4.03 -12.05 -4.14
CA ASN A 208 -4.89 -10.97 -3.68
C ASN A 208 -5.81 -10.50 -4.80
N LEU A 209 -7.07 -10.19 -4.47
CA LEU A 209 -7.99 -9.49 -5.37
C LEU A 209 -8.33 -8.12 -4.81
N ASP A 210 -8.12 -7.08 -5.61
CA ASP A 210 -8.42 -5.71 -5.25
C ASP A 210 -9.85 -5.35 -5.65
N LEU A 211 -10.63 -4.82 -4.72
CA LEU A 211 -12.00 -4.35 -4.90
C LEU A 211 -12.11 -2.88 -4.48
N ILE A 212 -13.10 -2.16 -5.00
CA ILE A 212 -13.39 -0.79 -4.57
C ILE A 212 -14.88 -0.64 -4.29
N TYR A 213 -15.25 -0.21 -3.09
CA TYR A 213 -16.61 0.21 -2.77
C TYR A 213 -16.73 1.75 -2.76
N GLY A 214 -17.93 2.26 -3.03
CA GLY A 214 -18.21 3.69 -3.23
C GLY A 214 -17.99 4.19 -4.66
N LEU A 215 -17.84 3.32 -5.65
CA LEU A 215 -17.83 3.68 -7.08
C LEU A 215 -19.25 4.08 -7.57
N PRO A 216 -19.36 4.84 -8.67
CA PRO A 216 -20.66 5.24 -9.21
C PRO A 216 -21.56 4.04 -9.54
N LEU A 217 -22.86 4.18 -9.29
CA LEU A 217 -23.92 3.18 -9.51
C LEU A 217 -23.85 1.96 -8.59
N GLN A 218 -22.91 1.89 -7.66
CA GLN A 218 -22.90 0.84 -6.65
C GLN A 218 -24.04 1.02 -5.65
N THR A 219 -24.60 -0.10 -5.23
CA THR A 219 -25.53 -0.21 -4.12
C THR A 219 -25.06 -1.34 -3.21
N ARG A 220 -25.57 -1.42 -1.99
CA ARG A 220 -25.31 -2.57 -1.12
C ARG A 220 -25.58 -3.90 -1.82
N ALA A 221 -26.72 -4.00 -2.53
CA ALA A 221 -27.14 -5.23 -3.18
C ALA A 221 -26.30 -5.58 -4.41
N SER A 222 -25.85 -4.59 -5.20
CA SER A 222 -24.95 -4.87 -6.33
C SER A 222 -23.56 -5.27 -5.85
N PHE A 223 -23.02 -4.61 -4.83
CA PHE A 223 -21.71 -4.98 -4.29
C PHE A 223 -21.70 -6.35 -3.60
N GLU A 224 -22.80 -6.74 -2.95
CA GLU A 224 -22.95 -8.08 -2.37
C GLU A 224 -22.86 -9.18 -3.45
N LYS A 225 -23.43 -8.95 -4.64
CA LYS A 225 -23.28 -9.88 -5.78
C LYS A 225 -21.82 -9.99 -6.23
N THR A 226 -21.13 -8.85 -6.35
CA THR A 226 -19.70 -8.81 -6.66
C THR A 226 -18.90 -9.58 -5.62
N LEU A 227 -19.16 -9.36 -4.33
CA LEU A 227 -18.45 -10.03 -3.25
C LEU A 227 -18.65 -11.55 -3.27
N ASN A 228 -19.89 -12.02 -3.51
CA ASN A 228 -20.19 -13.44 -3.64
C ASN A 228 -19.45 -14.09 -4.82
N ALA A 229 -19.39 -13.40 -5.97
CA ALA A 229 -18.62 -13.87 -7.12
C ALA A 229 -17.11 -13.92 -6.82
N VAL A 230 -16.57 -12.93 -6.12
CA VAL A 230 -15.16 -12.93 -5.68
C VAL A 230 -14.87 -14.07 -4.71
N LEU A 231 -15.75 -14.34 -3.76
CA LEU A 231 -15.62 -15.45 -2.81
C LEU A 231 -15.62 -16.81 -3.51
N ALA A 232 -16.40 -16.97 -4.59
CA ALA A 232 -16.37 -18.17 -5.41
C ALA A 232 -15.00 -18.41 -6.08
N LEU A 233 -14.22 -17.35 -6.32
CA LEU A 233 -12.84 -17.46 -6.80
C LEU A 233 -11.88 -17.92 -5.71
N ASN A 234 -12.26 -17.86 -4.42
CA ASN A 234 -11.47 -18.29 -3.25
C ASN A 234 -10.05 -17.67 -3.17
N PRO A 235 -9.88 -16.34 -3.29
CA PRO A 235 -8.58 -15.70 -3.19
C PRO A 235 -7.97 -15.86 -1.79
N ASP A 236 -6.66 -15.73 -1.65
CA ASP A 236 -5.99 -15.86 -0.35
C ASP A 236 -6.11 -14.57 0.46
N ARG A 237 -6.16 -13.44 -0.25
CA ARG A 237 -6.33 -12.10 0.31
C ARG A 237 -7.34 -11.29 -0.50
N LEU A 238 -7.95 -10.32 0.18
CA LEU A 238 -8.69 -9.25 -0.47
C LEU A 238 -8.22 -7.91 0.07
N ALA A 239 -8.10 -6.92 -0.82
CA ALA A 239 -8.03 -5.52 -0.43
C ALA A 239 -9.29 -4.82 -0.96
N VAL A 240 -10.17 -4.37 -0.06
CA VAL A 240 -11.45 -3.77 -0.40
C VAL A 240 -11.41 -2.28 -0.06
N PHE A 241 -10.95 -1.48 -1.02
CA PHE A 241 -10.67 -0.07 -0.81
C PHE A 241 -11.93 0.78 -0.81
N ASN A 242 -11.96 1.76 0.08
CA ASN A 242 -12.90 2.87 -0.02
C ASN A 242 -12.50 3.79 -1.19
N TYR A 243 -13.43 4.08 -2.11
CA TYR A 243 -13.20 5.04 -3.17
C TYR A 243 -12.94 6.44 -2.62
N ALA A 244 -11.74 6.96 -2.89
CA ALA A 244 -11.35 8.33 -2.59
C ALA A 244 -11.57 9.22 -3.82
N HIS A 245 -12.67 9.98 -3.80
CA HIS A 245 -12.96 10.99 -4.81
C HIS A 245 -12.24 12.30 -4.50
N VAL A 246 -11.19 12.60 -5.27
CA VAL A 246 -10.26 13.72 -5.11
C VAL A 246 -10.01 14.46 -6.44
N PRO A 247 -11.06 14.94 -7.15
CA PRO A 247 -10.92 15.53 -8.49
C PRO A 247 -10.07 16.81 -8.54
N TRP A 248 -9.79 17.44 -7.40
CA TRP A 248 -8.83 18.56 -7.29
C TRP A 248 -7.37 18.11 -7.43
N MET A 249 -7.06 16.88 -7.05
CA MET A 249 -5.72 16.27 -7.14
C MET A 249 -5.60 15.35 -8.36
N LYS A 250 -6.70 14.70 -8.76
CA LYS A 250 -6.77 13.76 -9.88
C LYS A 250 -7.88 14.21 -10.86
N PRO A 251 -7.59 15.19 -11.74
CA PRO A 251 -8.61 15.86 -12.55
C PRO A 251 -9.48 14.93 -13.41
N HIS A 252 -8.95 13.78 -13.85
CA HIS A 252 -9.71 12.80 -14.62
C HIS A 252 -10.87 12.16 -13.84
N GLN A 253 -10.87 12.21 -12.51
CA GLN A 253 -12.01 11.75 -11.72
C GLN A 253 -13.28 12.59 -11.96
N LYS A 254 -13.18 13.79 -12.56
CA LYS A 254 -14.33 14.58 -13.03
C LYS A 254 -15.11 13.92 -14.17
N LEU A 255 -14.56 12.87 -14.77
CA LEU A 255 -15.25 12.05 -15.78
C LEU A 255 -16.28 11.10 -15.13
N ILE A 256 -16.23 10.91 -13.82
CA ILE A 256 -17.27 10.22 -13.06
C ILE A 256 -18.42 11.18 -12.80
N ASN A 257 -19.65 10.73 -13.04
CA ASN A 257 -20.85 11.46 -12.64
C ASN A 257 -21.00 11.43 -11.11
N GLU A 258 -20.82 12.57 -10.45
CA GLU A 258 -20.89 12.67 -8.98
C GLU A 258 -22.27 12.30 -8.43
N ALA A 259 -23.35 12.53 -9.19
CA ALA A 259 -24.70 12.17 -8.78
C ALA A 259 -24.93 10.66 -8.67
N ASP A 260 -24.09 9.86 -9.32
CA ASP A 260 -24.15 8.39 -9.27
C ASP A 260 -23.34 7.82 -8.10
N LEU A 261 -22.60 8.66 -7.36
CA LEU A 261 -21.81 8.20 -6.23
C LEU A 261 -22.72 7.81 -5.05
N PRO A 262 -22.47 6.67 -4.40
CA PRO A 262 -23.24 6.25 -3.23
C PRO A 262 -23.11 7.27 -2.09
N THR A 263 -24.19 7.46 -1.34
CA THR A 263 -24.19 8.32 -0.15
C THR A 263 -23.26 7.78 0.95
N SER A 264 -22.89 8.60 1.92
CA SER A 264 -22.10 8.16 3.09
C SER A 264 -22.77 6.99 3.82
N GLU A 265 -24.10 7.02 3.93
CA GLU A 265 -24.88 5.94 4.54
C GLU A 265 -24.77 4.65 3.75
N GLU A 266 -24.93 4.71 2.43
CA GLU A 266 -24.85 3.54 1.58
C GLU A 266 -23.43 2.94 1.58
N LYS A 267 -22.39 3.78 1.63
CA LYS A 267 -21.00 3.36 1.80
C LYS A 267 -20.76 2.66 3.14
N LEU A 268 -21.33 3.18 4.23
CA LEU A 268 -21.23 2.53 5.53
C LEU A 268 -21.93 1.16 5.53
N GLN A 269 -23.12 1.06 4.94
CA GLN A 269 -23.85 -0.19 4.82
C GLN A 269 -23.10 -1.22 3.96
N MET A 270 -22.45 -0.77 2.87
CA MET A 270 -21.55 -1.62 2.08
C MET A 270 -20.37 -2.10 2.92
N LEU A 271 -19.67 -1.20 3.62
CA LEU A 271 -18.52 -1.55 4.47
C LEU A 271 -18.89 -2.58 5.53
N LYS A 272 -20.01 -2.38 6.23
CA LYS A 272 -20.54 -3.33 7.21
C LYS A 272 -20.79 -4.69 6.57
N MET A 273 -21.52 -4.73 5.45
CA MET A 273 -21.81 -5.95 4.71
C MET A 273 -20.53 -6.68 4.27
N ILE A 274 -19.54 -5.95 3.76
CA ILE A 274 -18.24 -6.50 3.34
C ILE A 274 -17.57 -7.22 4.50
N ILE A 275 -17.44 -6.56 5.66
CA ILE A 275 -16.72 -7.13 6.80
C ILE A 275 -17.47 -8.34 7.37
N GLU A 276 -18.79 -8.24 7.54
CA GLU A 276 -19.60 -9.34 8.06
C GLU A 276 -19.53 -10.56 7.12
N THR A 277 -19.67 -10.33 5.81
CA THR A 277 -19.64 -11.39 4.79
C THR A 277 -18.27 -12.06 4.71
N LEU A 278 -17.19 -11.29 4.58
CA LEU A 278 -15.83 -11.84 4.49
C LEU A 278 -15.44 -12.58 5.78
N THR A 279 -15.78 -12.02 6.94
CA THR A 279 -15.44 -12.69 8.22
C THR A 279 -16.27 -13.94 8.49
N SER A 280 -17.53 -13.98 8.05
CA SER A 280 -18.33 -15.22 8.08
C SER A 280 -17.86 -16.27 7.06
N SER A 281 -17.10 -15.85 6.04
CA SER A 281 -16.55 -16.70 4.97
C SER A 281 -15.11 -17.16 5.23
N GLY A 282 -14.58 -17.02 6.46
CA GLY A 282 -13.26 -17.52 6.83
C GLY A 282 -12.09 -16.57 6.59
N TYR A 283 -12.35 -15.28 6.30
CA TYR A 283 -11.31 -14.26 6.23
C TYR A 283 -11.19 -13.51 7.56
N VAL A 284 -9.97 -13.22 7.98
CA VAL A 284 -9.68 -12.30 9.07
C VAL A 284 -9.60 -10.90 8.49
N TYR A 285 -10.37 -9.98 9.07
CA TYR A 285 -10.14 -8.56 8.85
C TYR A 285 -8.80 -8.22 9.48
N ILE A 286 -7.78 -7.88 8.68
CA ILE A 286 -6.44 -7.51 9.17
C ILE A 286 -6.45 -6.06 9.61
N GLY A 287 -7.09 -5.18 8.84
CA GLY A 287 -7.29 -3.78 9.21
C GLY A 287 -7.28 -2.87 7.99
N MET A 288 -7.76 -1.64 8.17
CA MET A 288 -8.03 -0.71 7.07
C MET A 288 -8.88 -1.39 5.98
N ASP A 289 -8.25 -1.75 4.86
CA ASP A 289 -8.90 -2.29 3.67
C ASP A 289 -8.59 -3.79 3.46
N HIS A 290 -7.76 -4.42 4.31
CA HIS A 290 -7.19 -5.75 4.05
C HIS A 290 -7.88 -6.89 4.81
N PHE A 291 -8.08 -8.00 4.09
CA PHE A 291 -8.59 -9.27 4.58
C PHE A 291 -7.69 -10.40 4.10
N ALA A 292 -7.46 -11.41 4.93
CA ALA A 292 -6.65 -12.57 4.59
C ALA A 292 -7.24 -13.84 5.21
N LYS A 293 -6.95 -15.02 4.65
CA LYS A 293 -7.37 -16.28 5.26
C LYS A 293 -6.77 -16.46 6.67
N VAL A 294 -7.41 -17.30 7.47
CA VAL A 294 -6.99 -17.57 8.87
C VAL A 294 -5.56 -18.11 9.00
N ASP A 295 -5.07 -18.82 7.99
CA ASP A 295 -3.75 -19.43 7.91
C ASP A 295 -2.74 -18.59 7.11
N ASP A 296 -3.14 -17.41 6.62
CA ASP A 296 -2.26 -16.50 5.91
C ASP A 296 -1.20 -15.89 6.86
N GLU A 297 0.01 -15.69 6.34
CA GLU A 297 1.14 -15.11 7.08
C GLU A 297 0.82 -13.74 7.71
N LEU A 298 -0.06 -12.91 7.11
CA LEU A 298 -0.45 -11.63 7.70
C LEU A 298 -1.33 -11.83 8.94
N THR A 299 -2.23 -12.82 8.90
CA THR A 299 -3.07 -13.17 10.05
C THR A 299 -2.21 -13.66 11.20
N ILE A 300 -1.27 -14.56 10.91
CA ILE A 300 -0.33 -15.10 11.89
C ILE A 300 0.53 -13.96 12.48
N ALA A 301 1.12 -13.12 11.63
CA ALA A 301 1.96 -12.01 12.07
C ALA A 301 1.20 -10.97 12.90
N GLN A 302 -0.09 -10.74 12.61
CA GLN A 302 -0.93 -9.86 13.43
C GLN A 302 -1.15 -10.44 14.83
N HIS A 303 -1.47 -11.73 14.90
CA HIS A 303 -1.69 -12.42 16.17
C HIS A 303 -0.40 -12.45 17.02
N GLU A 304 0.75 -12.69 16.37
CA GLU A 304 2.07 -12.72 17.00
C GLU A 304 2.68 -11.33 17.26
N LYS A 305 1.99 -10.25 16.85
CA LYS A 305 2.44 -8.86 17.02
C LYS A 305 3.77 -8.56 16.29
N THR A 306 3.96 -9.21 15.15
CA THR A 306 5.12 -9.04 14.24
C THR A 306 4.72 -8.40 12.92
N LEU A 307 3.42 -8.20 12.66
CA LEU A 307 2.91 -7.52 11.48
C LEU A 307 3.49 -6.11 11.38
N GLN A 308 3.90 -5.71 10.19
CA GLN A 308 4.32 -4.34 9.90
C GLN A 308 3.54 -3.74 8.75
N ARG A 309 3.73 -2.44 8.53
CA ARG A 309 3.10 -1.68 7.47
C ARG A 309 4.12 -0.78 6.79
N ASN A 310 4.09 -0.73 5.46
CA ASN A 310 4.92 0.13 4.63
C ASN A 310 4.10 0.75 3.48
N PHE A 311 4.76 1.40 2.51
CA PHE A 311 4.08 2.04 1.38
C PHE A 311 3.26 1.09 0.51
N GLN A 312 3.60 -0.21 0.48
CA GLN A 312 2.88 -1.24 -0.28
C GLN A 312 1.72 -1.87 0.51
N GLY A 313 1.66 -1.69 1.83
CA GLY A 313 0.58 -2.21 2.67
C GLY A 313 1.11 -2.97 3.88
N TYR A 314 0.37 -4.00 4.32
CA TYR A 314 0.82 -4.88 5.39
C TYR A 314 1.86 -5.89 4.88
N SER A 315 2.86 -6.18 5.72
CA SER A 315 3.99 -7.04 5.39
C SER A 315 4.47 -7.79 6.62
N THR A 316 5.13 -8.94 6.41
CA THR A 316 5.76 -9.73 7.48
C THR A 316 7.26 -9.44 7.64
N LYS A 317 7.86 -8.69 6.71
CA LYS A 317 9.32 -8.46 6.63
C LYS A 317 9.80 -7.25 7.43
N ALA A 318 9.45 -7.21 8.72
CA ALA A 318 9.81 -6.10 9.60
C ALA A 318 11.32 -5.85 9.65
N GLY A 319 11.72 -4.57 9.68
CA GLY A 319 13.13 -4.17 9.75
C GLY A 319 13.89 -4.21 8.42
N ALA A 320 13.26 -4.62 7.32
CA ALA A 320 13.87 -4.49 5.99
C ALA A 320 13.85 -3.02 5.53
N ASP A 321 14.92 -2.62 4.86
CA ASP A 321 15.04 -1.32 4.23
C ASP A 321 14.45 -1.30 2.83
N ILE A 322 13.64 -0.29 2.55
CA ILE A 322 12.94 -0.17 1.27
C ILE A 322 13.77 0.66 0.30
N TYR A 323 14.29 0.00 -0.73
CA TYR A 323 14.92 0.64 -1.88
C TYR A 323 13.95 0.60 -3.06
N ALA A 324 13.58 1.77 -3.55
CA ALA A 324 12.54 1.93 -4.55
C ALA A 324 13.09 2.59 -5.82
N PHE A 325 12.72 2.03 -6.98
CA PHE A 325 13.27 2.35 -8.29
C PHE A 325 12.18 2.81 -9.26
N GLY A 326 12.55 3.61 -10.24
CA GLY A 326 11.65 4.22 -11.21
C GLY A 326 11.05 5.53 -10.73
N MET A 327 10.29 6.18 -11.61
CA MET A 327 9.68 7.47 -11.35
C MET A 327 8.68 7.41 -10.19
N SER A 328 8.60 8.47 -9.39
CA SER A 328 7.71 8.63 -8.22
C SER A 328 7.93 7.70 -7.02
N SER A 329 8.77 6.68 -7.16
CA SER A 329 9.12 5.70 -6.13
C SER A 329 9.58 6.35 -4.83
N ILE A 330 9.22 5.74 -3.71
CA ILE A 330 9.61 6.20 -2.37
C ILE A 330 10.42 5.11 -1.69
N SER A 331 11.68 5.41 -1.41
CA SER A 331 12.55 4.62 -0.55
C SER A 331 12.35 5.00 0.91
N GLN A 332 12.50 4.03 1.79
CA GLN A 332 12.38 4.17 3.24
C GLN A 332 13.51 3.39 3.90
N LEU A 333 14.44 4.10 4.53
CA LEU A 333 15.41 3.54 5.46
C LEU A 333 15.03 3.95 6.88
N GLU A 334 15.84 3.55 7.86
CA GLU A 334 15.60 3.86 9.26
C GLU A 334 15.44 5.37 9.51
N ASP A 335 16.33 6.18 8.93
CA ASP A 335 16.46 7.61 9.21
C ASP A 335 15.95 8.54 8.09
N ILE A 336 15.60 7.99 6.93
CA ILE A 336 15.28 8.82 5.77
C ILE A 336 14.16 8.23 4.91
N TYR A 337 13.31 9.12 4.41
CA TYR A 337 12.49 8.90 3.24
C TYR A 337 13.08 9.64 2.04
N ALA A 338 13.15 8.98 0.87
CA ALA A 338 13.60 9.59 -0.37
C ALA A 338 12.62 9.27 -1.50
N GLN A 339 12.13 10.30 -2.19
CA GLN A 339 11.20 10.17 -3.31
C GLN A 339 11.90 10.55 -4.62
N ASN A 340 11.83 9.63 -5.59
CA ASN A 340 12.22 9.90 -6.96
C ASN A 340 11.26 10.90 -7.61
N THR A 341 11.76 11.71 -8.54
CA THR A 341 10.94 12.68 -9.28
C THR A 341 9.74 12.00 -9.95
N LYS A 342 8.60 12.71 -9.96
CA LYS A 342 7.36 12.26 -10.59
C LYS A 342 7.27 12.65 -12.07
N VAL A 343 8.28 13.32 -12.60
CA VAL A 343 8.30 13.83 -13.99
C VAL A 343 9.24 12.96 -14.81
N VAL A 344 8.69 12.13 -15.71
CA VAL A 344 9.47 11.15 -16.49
C VAL A 344 10.65 11.78 -17.25
N PRO A 345 10.50 12.92 -17.95
CA PRO A 345 11.66 13.58 -18.58
C PRO A 345 12.77 14.00 -17.62
N GLU A 346 12.43 14.46 -16.40
CA GLU A 346 13.45 14.83 -15.40
C GLU A 346 14.11 13.58 -14.83
N TYR A 347 13.35 12.51 -14.60
CA TYR A 347 13.88 11.20 -14.20
C TYR A 347 14.95 10.73 -15.21
N TYR A 348 14.67 10.80 -16.52
CA TYR A 348 15.64 10.46 -17.57
C TYR A 348 16.88 11.35 -17.53
N LYS A 349 16.69 12.67 -17.44
CA LYS A 349 17.79 13.64 -17.39
C LYS A 349 18.73 13.41 -16.20
N MET A 350 18.18 13.07 -15.03
CA MET A 350 18.99 12.78 -13.84
C MET A 350 19.80 11.48 -14.01
N VAL A 351 19.17 10.43 -14.53
CA VAL A 351 19.83 9.13 -14.75
C VAL A 351 20.91 9.24 -15.82
N ASP A 352 20.70 9.97 -16.92
CA ASP A 352 21.72 10.23 -17.94
C ASP A 352 22.91 11.02 -17.41
N ALA A 353 22.70 11.87 -16.41
CA ALA A 353 23.77 12.56 -15.70
C ALA A 353 24.52 11.64 -14.69
N GLY A 354 24.19 10.35 -14.63
CA GLY A 354 24.77 9.39 -13.68
C GLY A 354 24.34 9.61 -12.24
N LYS A 355 23.21 10.29 -12.01
CA LYS A 355 22.71 10.64 -10.67
C LYS A 355 21.48 9.80 -10.30
N LEU A 356 21.34 9.50 -9.01
CA LEU A 356 20.09 8.92 -8.49
C LEU A 356 18.96 9.95 -8.63
N PRO A 357 17.75 9.57 -9.07
CA PRO A 357 16.71 10.50 -9.48
C PRO A 357 15.86 11.05 -8.32
N VAL A 358 16.48 11.26 -7.15
CA VAL A 358 15.82 11.76 -5.93
C VAL A 358 15.51 13.25 -6.04
N GLU A 359 14.23 13.59 -5.95
CA GLU A 359 13.72 14.96 -6.01
C GLU A 359 13.59 15.58 -4.61
N LYS A 360 13.08 14.80 -3.66
CA LYS A 360 12.79 15.28 -2.30
C LYS A 360 12.77 14.15 -1.29
N GLY A 361 12.86 14.49 -0.02
CA GLY A 361 12.90 13.51 1.06
C GLY A 361 12.53 14.09 2.41
N TYR A 362 12.81 13.30 3.45
CA TYR A 362 12.62 13.70 4.84
C TYR A 362 13.60 12.94 5.73
N LEU A 363 14.37 13.65 6.55
CA LEU A 363 15.22 13.08 7.59
C LEU A 363 14.42 13.01 8.89
N LEU A 364 14.30 11.82 9.46
CA LEU A 364 13.52 11.60 10.67
C LEU A 364 14.30 12.09 11.89
N THR A 365 13.61 12.83 12.75
CA THR A 365 14.08 13.11 14.11
C THR A 365 13.87 11.88 15.00
N GLU A 366 14.47 11.87 16.19
CA GLU A 366 14.21 10.81 17.17
C GLU A 366 12.74 10.77 17.57
N GLU A 367 12.09 11.93 17.73
CA GLU A 367 10.65 12.02 18.01
C GLU A 367 9.80 11.42 16.88
N ASP A 368 10.23 11.61 15.62
CA ASP A 368 9.55 11.01 14.47
C ASP A 368 9.61 9.49 14.50
N LYS A 369 10.75 8.92 14.88
CA LYS A 369 10.92 7.47 15.00
C LYS A 369 10.03 6.90 16.10
N LEU A 370 9.93 7.58 17.24
CA LEU A 370 9.03 7.22 18.34
C LEU A 370 7.58 7.19 17.86
N ARG A 371 7.09 8.31 17.31
CA ARG A 371 5.70 8.44 16.84
C ARG A 371 5.39 7.48 15.69
N ARG A 372 6.32 7.28 14.75
CA ARG A 372 6.21 6.27 13.70
C ARG A 372 5.98 4.90 14.29
N SER A 373 6.78 4.50 15.28
CA SER A 373 6.61 3.20 15.94
C SER A 373 5.23 3.08 16.58
N VAL A 374 4.79 4.08 17.33
CA VAL A 374 3.48 4.09 18.00
C VAL A 374 2.32 4.00 17.02
N ILE A 375 2.31 4.83 15.97
CA ILE A 375 1.28 4.83 14.94
C ILE A 375 1.22 3.48 14.22
N MET A 376 2.38 2.92 13.84
CA MET A 376 2.43 1.65 13.12
C MET A 376 2.02 0.48 14.02
N ARG A 377 2.43 0.45 15.29
CA ARG A 377 1.98 -0.56 16.27
C ARG A 377 0.47 -0.46 16.49
N MET A 378 -0.08 0.74 16.68
CA MET A 378 -1.53 0.94 16.81
C MET A 378 -2.28 0.36 15.61
N MET A 379 -1.83 0.64 14.39
CA MET A 379 -2.50 0.21 13.16
C MET A 379 -2.33 -1.29 12.85
N CYS A 380 -1.21 -1.90 13.23
CA CYS A 380 -0.96 -3.32 13.01
C CYS A 380 -1.53 -4.21 14.10
N ASP A 381 -1.28 -3.85 15.36
CA ASP A 381 -1.49 -4.70 16.52
C ASP A 381 -2.83 -4.43 17.21
N LEU A 382 -3.46 -3.28 16.90
CA LEU A 382 -4.72 -2.81 17.48
C LEU A 382 -4.67 -2.62 19.01
N GLU A 383 -3.47 -2.55 19.57
CA GLU A 383 -3.22 -2.26 20.96
C GLU A 383 -1.84 -1.64 21.14
N LEU A 384 -1.64 -0.94 22.25
CA LEU A 384 -0.36 -0.40 22.69
C LEU A 384 -0.10 -0.85 24.13
N ASP A 385 0.83 -1.79 24.30
CA ASP A 385 1.35 -2.19 25.62
C ASP A 385 2.40 -1.18 26.08
N TYR A 386 2.10 -0.44 27.16
CA TYR A 386 2.93 0.67 27.60
C TYR A 386 4.30 0.22 28.09
N ALA A 387 4.40 -0.93 28.77
CA ALA A 387 5.67 -1.44 29.28
C ALA A 387 6.57 -1.93 28.14
N LYS A 388 6.00 -2.66 27.17
CA LYS A 388 6.71 -3.13 25.98
C LYS A 388 7.19 -1.97 25.12
N LEU A 389 6.33 -0.96 24.91
CA LEU A 389 6.72 0.25 24.18
C LEU A 389 7.79 1.03 24.92
N SER A 390 7.67 1.19 26.24
CA SER A 390 8.70 1.90 27.03
C SER A 390 10.07 1.26 26.87
N LYS A 391 10.14 -0.08 26.93
CA LYS A 391 11.37 -0.83 26.73
C LYS A 391 11.92 -0.69 25.31
N ASN A 392 11.07 -0.85 24.29
CA ASN A 392 11.50 -0.85 22.90
C ASN A 392 11.91 0.55 22.42
N LEU A 393 11.24 1.58 22.91
CA LEU A 393 11.47 2.97 22.55
C LEU A 393 12.48 3.67 23.46
N GLN A 394 12.90 3.01 24.55
CA GLN A 394 13.83 3.54 25.55
C GLN A 394 13.36 4.88 26.18
N VAL A 395 12.05 5.01 26.38
CA VAL A 395 11.40 6.15 27.05
C VAL A 395 10.34 5.64 28.02
N ASP A 396 9.94 6.42 29.01
CA ASP A 396 8.68 6.13 29.74
C ASP A 396 7.52 6.52 28.83
N PHE A 397 6.83 5.52 28.27
CA PHE A 397 5.77 5.73 27.30
C PHE A 397 4.62 6.59 27.83
N LYS A 398 4.18 6.36 29.08
CA LYS A 398 3.02 7.07 29.64
C LYS A 398 3.38 8.53 29.90
N THR A 399 4.58 8.79 30.40
CA THR A 399 5.06 10.14 30.65
C THR A 399 5.33 10.89 29.33
N HIS A 400 5.96 10.24 28.36
CA HIS A 400 6.32 10.86 27.08
C HIS A 400 5.08 11.24 26.24
N PHE A 401 4.07 10.36 26.21
CA PHE A 401 2.84 10.54 25.43
C PHE A 401 1.64 10.95 26.30
N GLU A 402 1.87 11.55 27.48
CA GLU A 402 0.80 11.93 28.42
C GLU A 402 -0.26 12.81 27.75
N LYS A 403 0.17 13.80 26.96
CA LYS A 403 -0.73 14.70 26.23
C LYS A 403 -1.60 13.93 25.25
N GLU A 404 -1.04 13.01 24.49
CA GLU A 404 -1.76 12.20 23.53
C GLU A 404 -2.74 11.26 24.24
N LEU A 405 -2.32 10.61 25.33
CA LEU A 405 -3.17 9.72 26.13
C LEU A 405 -4.38 10.46 26.73
N ASN A 406 -4.17 11.69 27.22
CA ASN A 406 -5.25 12.54 27.75
C ASN A 406 -6.25 13.00 26.67
N ASN A 407 -5.91 12.90 25.38
CA ASN A 407 -6.80 13.24 24.27
C ASN A 407 -7.56 12.02 23.71
N LEU A 408 -7.59 10.90 24.44
CA LEU A 408 -8.27 9.67 24.01
C LEU A 408 -9.65 9.45 24.62
N ASP A 409 -10.04 10.24 25.62
CA ASP A 409 -11.30 10.07 26.38
C ASP A 409 -12.54 10.01 25.47
N GLU A 410 -12.56 10.79 24.40
CA GLU A 410 -13.69 10.81 23.47
C GLU A 410 -13.84 9.47 22.73
N PHE A 411 -12.74 8.83 22.33
CA PHE A 411 -12.77 7.53 21.68
C PHE A 411 -13.20 6.42 22.66
N VAL A 412 -12.85 6.55 23.94
CA VAL A 412 -13.31 5.64 25.00
C VAL A 412 -14.81 5.80 25.20
N ALA A 413 -15.30 7.04 25.32
CA ALA A 413 -16.72 7.35 25.50
C ALA A 413 -17.58 6.82 24.33
N ASP A 414 -17.07 6.85 23.11
CA ASP A 414 -17.75 6.32 21.92
C ASP A 414 -17.60 4.79 21.74
N GLY A 415 -16.89 4.12 22.65
CA GLY A 415 -16.66 2.67 22.64
C GLY A 415 -15.69 2.20 21.55
N LEU A 416 -14.84 3.08 21.05
CA LEU A 416 -13.86 2.79 19.99
C LEU A 416 -12.56 2.20 20.56
N MET A 417 -12.28 2.42 21.83
CA MET A 417 -11.14 1.82 22.52
C MET A 417 -11.42 1.63 24.02
N VAL A 418 -10.55 0.85 24.64
CA VAL A 418 -10.49 0.67 26.10
C VAL A 418 -9.09 1.04 26.57
N LEU A 419 -9.02 1.79 27.66
CA LEU A 419 -7.79 2.13 28.35
C LEU A 419 -7.76 1.42 29.71
N ASP A 420 -6.63 0.85 30.04
CA ASP A 420 -6.29 0.41 31.39
C ASP A 420 -4.90 0.93 31.79
N ASP A 421 -4.44 0.60 32.99
CA ASP A 421 -3.17 1.12 33.51
C ASP A 421 -1.94 0.68 32.70
N ASN A 422 -2.04 -0.45 32.00
CA ASN A 422 -0.94 -1.13 31.31
C ASN A 422 -1.00 -1.01 29.80
N LYS A 423 -2.19 -0.85 29.21
CA LYS A 423 -2.34 -0.78 27.77
C LYS A 423 -3.59 -0.02 27.29
N LEU A 424 -3.52 0.36 26.01
CA LEU A 424 -4.65 0.77 25.19
C LEU A 424 -5.03 -0.38 24.25
N THR A 425 -6.32 -0.70 24.12
CA THR A 425 -6.82 -1.68 23.15
C THR A 425 -7.93 -1.09 22.29
N VAL A 426 -7.81 -1.20 20.96
CA VAL A 426 -8.83 -0.76 20.00
C VAL A 426 -9.94 -1.82 19.91
N THR A 427 -11.19 -1.41 20.05
CA THR A 427 -12.33 -2.34 19.94
C THR A 427 -12.58 -2.70 18.47
N ASN A 428 -13.33 -3.78 18.21
CA ASN A 428 -13.78 -4.14 16.86
C ASN A 428 -14.44 -2.97 16.11
N LYS A 429 -15.19 -2.14 16.84
CA LYS A 429 -15.81 -0.92 16.34
C LYS A 429 -14.77 0.15 16.01
N GLY A 430 -13.81 0.38 16.90
CA GLY A 430 -12.71 1.33 16.71
C GLY A 430 -11.78 1.01 15.55
N ARG A 431 -11.70 -0.24 15.10
CA ARG A 431 -10.90 -0.63 13.92
C ARG A 431 -11.26 0.16 12.67
N LEU A 432 -12.54 0.52 12.51
CA LEU A 432 -13.02 1.35 11.39
C LEU A 432 -12.52 2.80 11.46
N PHE A 433 -12.21 3.25 12.67
CA PHE A 433 -11.75 4.60 13.00
C PHE A 433 -10.27 4.62 13.36
N ILE A 434 -9.51 3.56 13.02
CA ILE A 434 -8.12 3.39 13.46
C ILE A 434 -7.23 4.56 13.02
N ARG A 435 -7.53 5.16 11.87
CA ARG A 435 -6.82 6.37 11.39
C ARG A 435 -7.07 7.56 12.30
N ASN A 436 -8.30 7.76 12.74
CA ASN A 436 -8.66 8.83 13.67
C ASN A 436 -7.98 8.65 15.04
N ILE A 437 -7.86 7.41 15.50
CA ILE A 437 -7.14 7.07 16.73
C ILE A 437 -5.64 7.34 16.57
N ALA A 438 -5.03 6.90 15.46
CA ALA A 438 -3.62 7.11 15.17
C ALA A 438 -3.27 8.60 15.02
N MET A 439 -4.20 9.41 14.52
CA MET A 439 -4.05 10.86 14.39
C MET A 439 -3.75 11.55 15.72
N THR A 440 -4.17 11.01 16.86
CA THR A 440 -3.83 11.59 18.17
C THR A 440 -2.32 11.61 18.42
N PHE A 441 -1.56 10.69 17.82
CA PHE A 441 -0.11 10.58 17.99
C PHE A 441 0.70 11.31 16.91
N ASP A 442 0.04 12.00 15.98
CA ASP A 442 0.69 12.72 14.87
C ASP A 442 0.99 14.17 15.26
N ALA A 443 2.28 14.53 15.28
CA ALA A 443 2.74 15.86 15.67
C ALA A 443 2.49 16.93 14.60
N TYR A 444 2.22 16.55 13.35
CA TYR A 444 2.17 17.45 12.20
C TYR A 444 0.76 17.76 11.70
N LEU A 445 -0.28 17.17 12.29
CA LEU A 445 -1.65 17.48 11.93
C LEU A 445 -1.94 18.98 12.11
N GLY A 446 -2.55 19.57 11.08
CA GLY A 446 -2.86 21.01 11.05
C GLY A 446 -1.67 21.92 10.73
N GLN A 447 -0.46 21.39 10.55
CA GLN A 447 0.77 22.17 10.30
C GLN A 447 1.23 22.16 8.83
N GLY A 448 0.36 21.80 7.88
CA GLY A 448 0.72 21.72 6.46
C GLY A 448 -0.38 22.13 5.49
N GLU A 449 0.00 22.45 4.25
CA GLU A 449 -0.90 22.89 3.18
C GLU A 449 -1.63 21.71 2.47
N GLY A 450 -1.37 20.48 2.88
CA GLY A 450 -1.88 19.26 2.22
C GLY A 450 -3.36 18.99 2.53
N ARG A 451 -4.19 18.89 1.48
CA ARG A 451 -5.59 18.45 1.59
C ARG A 451 -5.68 16.93 1.57
N PHE A 452 -5.99 16.33 2.72
CA PHE A 452 -6.23 14.87 2.83
C PHE A 452 -7.62 14.46 2.35
N SER A 453 -7.76 13.19 1.95
CA SER A 453 -9.08 12.55 1.82
C SER A 453 -9.69 12.30 3.20
N LYS A 454 -11.02 12.09 3.24
CA LYS A 454 -11.71 11.70 4.48
C LYS A 454 -11.23 10.35 5.01
N THR A 455 -11.27 10.17 6.33
CA THR A 455 -10.85 8.94 7.03
C THR A 455 -11.90 7.82 7.01
N ILE A 456 -13.10 8.08 6.50
CA ILE A 456 -14.20 7.12 6.38
C ILE A 456 -14.96 7.42 5.09
#